data_AF-A0A318Q0A7-F1
#
_entry.id   AF-A0A318Q0A7-F1
#
_cell.length_a   1.000
_cell.length_b   1.000
_cell.length_c   1.000
_cell.angle_alpha   90.00
_cell.angle_beta   90.00
_cell.angle_gamma   90.00
#
_symmetry.space_group_name_H-M   'P 1'
#
loop_
_entity.id
_entity.type
_entity.pdbx_description
1 polymer ?
#
loop_
_entity_poly.entity_id
_entity_poly.type
_entity_poly.pdbx_seq_one_letter_code
_entity_poly.pdbx_strand_id
1 'polypeptide(L)'
;MAVTERIIFQPYTWGKPKRAGAQLEPGTPIACRSVEEGRRRTDKVAAGGTSMAGAILVRMEVDEDAGDYSEPEILESVGDVPEMEE
;
A
#
# COMPACT_ATOMS: atom_id res chain seq x y z
N MET A 1 -8.89 -4.21 -25.65
CA MET A 1 -9.16 -3.96 -24.23
C MET A 1 -7.81 -3.88 -23.55
N ALA A 2 -7.32 -2.67 -23.30
CA ALA A 2 -6.04 -2.43 -22.65
C ALA A 2 -6.36 -2.01 -21.21
N VAL A 3 -6.58 -3.01 -20.35
CA VAL A 3 -6.68 -2.78 -18.91
C VAL A 3 -5.25 -2.56 -18.42
N THR A 4 -4.94 -1.36 -17.97
CA THR A 4 -3.64 -1.00 -17.42
C THR A 4 -3.66 -1.30 -15.92
N GLU A 5 -3.02 -2.39 -15.50
CA GLU A 5 -2.84 -2.73 -14.09
C GLU A 5 -1.83 -1.76 -13.44
N ARG A 6 -2.29 -1.00 -12.43
CA ARG A 6 -1.44 -0.17 -11.59
C ARG A 6 -1.30 -0.81 -10.22
N ILE A 7 -0.06 -1.11 -9.86
CA ILE A 7 0.26 -1.62 -8.54
C ILE A 7 0.64 -0.44 -7.65
N ILE A 8 -0.02 -0.25 -6.53
CA ILE A 8 0.25 0.83 -5.57
C ILE A 8 0.71 0.21 -4.26
N PHE A 9 1.88 0.65 -3.80
CA PHE A 9 2.40 0.32 -2.49
C PHE A 9 2.11 1.47 -1.55
N GLN A 10 1.24 1.25 -0.56
CA GLN A 10 0.86 2.22 0.45
C GLN A 10 1.62 1.92 1.75
N PRO A 11 2.71 2.63 2.06
CA PRO A 11 3.39 2.48 3.33
C PRO A 11 2.59 3.11 4.47
N TYR A 12 2.78 2.59 5.68
CA TYR A 12 2.29 3.14 6.93
C TYR A 12 3.46 3.34 7.87
N THR A 13 3.45 4.44 8.60
CA THR A 13 4.52 4.81 9.54
C THR A 13 3.91 5.22 10.87
N TRP A 14 4.60 4.93 11.96
CA TRP A 14 4.21 5.47 13.26
C TRP A 14 4.38 6.99 13.24
N GLY A 15 3.25 7.68 13.31
CA GLY A 15 3.20 9.11 13.49
C GLY A 15 3.83 9.53 14.81
N LYS A 16 4.12 10.82 14.94
CA LYS A 16 4.68 11.34 16.19
C LYS A 16 3.72 11.05 17.35
N PRO A 17 4.21 10.54 18.49
CA PRO A 17 3.37 10.30 19.65
C PRO A 17 2.74 11.62 20.09
N LYS A 18 1.42 11.75 19.89
CA LYS A 18 0.63 12.83 20.48
C LYS A 18 0.10 12.37 21.83
N ARG A 19 -0.54 13.27 22.58
CA ARG A 19 -1.16 12.99 23.89
C ARG A 19 -2.12 11.78 23.91
N ALA A 20 -2.55 11.28 22.76
CA ALA A 20 -3.45 10.13 22.60
C ALA A 20 -2.75 8.81 22.22
N GLY A 21 -1.42 8.79 22.06
CA GLY A 21 -0.65 7.60 21.62
C GLY A 21 0.06 7.80 20.28
N ALA A 22 0.89 6.82 19.91
CA ALA A 22 1.42 6.73 18.56
C ALA A 22 0.30 6.20 17.65
N GLN A 23 -0.01 6.92 16.57
CA GLN A 23 -1.03 6.53 15.60
C GLN A 23 -0.32 6.19 14.29
N LEU A 24 -0.79 5.14 13.60
CA LEU A 24 -0.34 4.84 12.25
C LEU A 24 -0.80 5.94 11.30
N GLU A 25 0.15 6.57 10.63
CA GLU A 25 -0.11 7.54 9.59
C GLU A 25 0.21 6.91 8.23
N PRO A 26 -0.70 7.02 7.24
CA PRO A 26 -0.41 6.59 5.88
C PRO A 26 0.72 7.48 5.31
N GLY A 27 1.76 6.84 4.80
CA GLY A 27 2.86 7.50 4.12
C GLY A 27 2.54 7.79 2.64
N THR A 28 3.57 8.21 1.89
CA THR A 28 3.43 8.49 0.45
C THR A 28 3.16 7.20 -0.34
N PRO A 29 2.05 7.09 -1.08
CA PRO A 29 1.80 5.94 -1.95
C PRO A 29 2.82 5.88 -3.09
N ILE A 30 3.31 4.69 -3.39
CA ILE A 30 4.33 4.46 -4.41
C ILE A 30 3.80 3.53 -5.49
N ALA A 31 3.64 4.06 -6.70
CA ALA A 31 3.30 3.24 -7.86
C ALA A 31 4.47 2.29 -8.20
N CYS A 32 4.16 1.00 -8.24
CA CYS A 32 5.02 -0.08 -8.68
C CYS A 32 4.63 -0.46 -10.11
N ARG A 33 5.65 -0.76 -10.91
CA ARG A 33 5.49 -1.24 -12.29
C ARG A 33 4.95 -2.67 -12.39
N SER A 34 5.08 -3.46 -11.32
CA SER A 34 4.67 -4.87 -11.27
C SER A 34 4.45 -5.32 -9.83
N VAL A 35 3.67 -6.38 -9.65
CA VAL A 35 3.36 -6.96 -8.33
C VAL A 35 4.62 -7.43 -7.61
N GLU A 36 5.58 -8.03 -8.34
CA GLU A 36 6.86 -8.49 -7.77
C GLU A 36 7.69 -7.36 -7.14
N GLU A 37 7.71 -6.17 -7.75
CA GLU A 37 8.37 -4.99 -7.15
C GLU A 37 7.65 -4.54 -5.88
N GLY A 38 6.32 -4.58 -5.88
CA GLY A 38 5.51 -4.32 -4.70
C GLY A 38 5.81 -5.29 -3.56
N ARG A 39 5.80 -6.59 -3.87
CA ARG A 39 6.14 -7.68 -2.96
C ARG A 39 7.53 -7.55 -2.37
N ARG A 40 8.52 -7.20 -3.18
CA ARG A 40 9.88 -6.98 -2.70
C ARG A 40 9.98 -5.82 -1.70
N ARG A 41 9.06 -4.84 -1.78
CA ARG A 41 9.00 -3.74 -0.82
C ARG A 41 8.26 -4.15 0.45
N THR A 42 7.13 -4.85 0.34
CA THR A 42 6.41 -5.38 1.51
C THR A 42 7.31 -6.35 2.29
N ASP A 43 8.03 -7.24 1.62
CA ASP A 43 9.01 -8.14 2.25
C ASP A 43 10.08 -7.40 3.06
N LYS A 44 10.61 -6.29 2.53
CA LYS A 44 11.57 -5.43 3.26
C LYS A 44 10.96 -4.75 4.49
N VAL A 45 9.69 -4.36 4.41
CA VAL A 45 8.95 -3.80 5.56
C VAL A 45 8.73 -4.89 6.61
N ALA A 46 8.28 -6.08 6.19
CA ALA A 46 8.11 -7.24 7.06
C ALA A 46 9.43 -7.66 7.73
N ALA A 47 10.55 -7.54 7.03
CA ALA A 47 11.89 -7.78 7.57
C ALA A 47 12.34 -6.74 8.63
N GLY A 48 11.59 -5.65 8.85
CA GLY A 48 11.88 -4.64 9.87
C GLY A 48 13.09 -3.75 9.56
N GLY A 49 13.61 -3.80 8.32
CA GLY A 49 14.78 -3.01 7.89
C GLY A 49 14.46 -1.59 7.44
N THR A 50 13.23 -1.10 7.66
CA THR A 50 12.73 0.19 7.17
C THR A 50 12.09 1.00 8.28
N SER A 51 11.97 2.31 8.08
CA SER A 51 11.25 3.21 9.00
C SER A 51 9.72 3.07 8.91
N MET A 52 9.21 2.11 8.14
CA MET A 52 7.79 1.85 7.96
C MET A 52 7.31 0.92 9.07
N ALA A 53 6.15 1.25 9.65
CA ALA A 53 5.46 0.40 10.61
C ALA A 53 4.81 -0.80 9.92
N GLY A 54 4.24 -0.54 8.73
CA GLY A 54 3.61 -1.53 7.88
C GLY A 54 3.47 -1.02 6.46
N ALA A 55 2.91 -1.85 5.58
CA ALA A 55 2.59 -1.47 4.22
C ALA A 55 1.47 -2.34 3.66
N ILE A 56 0.69 -1.76 2.75
CA ILE A 56 -0.36 -2.44 2.01
C ILE A 56 -0.04 -2.35 0.52
N LEU A 57 -0.06 -3.49 -0.16
CA LEU A 57 0.05 -3.61 -1.59
C LEU A 57 -1.35 -3.71 -2.18
N VAL A 58 -1.65 -2.79 -3.08
CA VAL A 58 -2.95 -2.65 -3.72
C VAL A 58 -2.77 -2.75 -5.22
N ARG A 59 -3.66 -3.44 -5.91
CA ARG A 59 -3.76 -3.48 -7.36
C ARG A 59 -5.01 -2.74 -7.79
N MET A 60 -4.84 -1.82 -8.72
CA MET A 60 -5.94 -1.08 -9.33
C MET A 60 -5.90 -1.33 -10.84
N GLU A 61 -7.02 -1.80 -11.37
CA GLU A 61 -7.20 -1.93 -12.82
C GLU A 61 -7.72 -0.61 -13.37
N VAL A 62 -6.98 -0.04 -14.33
CA VAL A 62 -7.36 1.20 -15.00
C VAL A 62 -7.74 0.88 -16.43
N ASP A 63 -9.02 1.00 -16.76
CA ASP A 63 -9.46 0.91 -18.16
C ASP A 63 -9.48 2.33 -18.76
N GLU A 64 -8.41 2.68 -19.46
CA GLU A 64 -8.24 4.01 -20.07
C GLU A 64 -9.24 4.25 -21.22
N ASP A 65 -9.87 3.20 -21.74
CA ASP A 65 -10.85 3.26 -22.84
C ASP A 65 -12.26 3.60 -22.31
N ALA A 66 -12.62 3.03 -21.15
CA ALA A 66 -13.88 3.31 -20.47
C ALA A 66 -13.83 4.55 -19.54
N GLY A 67 -12.62 5.02 -19.18
CA GLY A 67 -12.44 6.07 -18.17
C GLY A 67 -12.87 5.62 -16.77
N ASP A 68 -12.96 4.31 -16.56
CA ASP A 68 -13.45 3.68 -15.36
C ASP A 68 -12.28 3.21 -14.50
N TYR A 69 -12.28 3.62 -13.24
CA TYR A 69 -11.30 3.21 -12.25
C TYR A 69 -11.95 2.11 -11.43
N SER A 70 -11.53 0.86 -11.65
CA SER A 70 -12.02 -0.25 -10.84
C SER A 70 -11.58 -0.12 -9.39
N GLU A 71 -12.30 -0.79 -8.50
CA GLU A 71 -12.03 -0.78 -7.08
C GLU A 71 -10.63 -1.33 -6.78
N PRO A 72 -9.84 -0.66 -5.92
CA PRO A 72 -8.52 -1.13 -5.53
C PRO A 72 -8.60 -2.46 -4.77
N GLU A 73 -8.00 -3.52 -5.32
CA GLU A 73 -7.89 -4.82 -4.66
C GLU A 73 -6.62 -4.87 -3.79
N ILE A 74 -6.77 -5.18 -2.51
CA ILE A 74 -5.63 -5.37 -1.60
C ILE A 74 -5.02 -6.75 -1.90
N LEU A 75 -3.82 -6.74 -2.48
CA LEU A 75 -3.07 -7.96 -2.76
C LEU A 75 -2.35 -8.51 -1.54
N GLU A 76 -1.78 -7.63 -0.71
CA GLU A 76 -0.93 -8.03 0.42
C GLU A 76 -0.87 -6.93 1.47
N SER A 77 -0.81 -7.29 2.75
CA SER A 77 -0.55 -6.36 3.85
C SER A 77 0.53 -6.93 4.78
N VAL A 78 1.43 -6.07 5.25
CA VAL A 78 2.57 -6.46 6.08
C VAL A 78 2.81 -5.46 7.20
N GLY A 79 3.31 -5.95 8.33
CA GLY A 79 3.64 -5.12 9.49
C GLY A 79 2.40 -4.58 10.20
N ASP A 80 2.54 -3.41 10.79
CA ASP A 80 1.50 -2.71 11.53
C ASP A 80 0.76 -1.74 10.59
N VAL A 81 -0.43 -2.15 10.18
CA VAL A 81 -1.34 -1.37 9.35
C VAL A 81 -2.66 -1.24 10.09
N PRO A 82 -3.34 -0.08 10.03
CA PRO A 82 -4.65 0.04 10.65
C PRO A 82 -5.57 -0.99 9.98
N GLU A 83 -6.32 -1.76 10.79
CA GLU A 83 -7.41 -2.59 10.27
C GLU A 83 -8.35 -1.65 9.52
N MET A 84 -8.37 -1.77 8.18
CA MET A 84 -9.38 -1.09 7.38
C MET A 84 -10.69 -1.77 7.73
N GLU A 85 -11.47 -1.17 8.63
CA GLU A 85 -12.80 -1.65 8.98
C GLU A 85 -13.63 -1.79 7.69
N GLU A 86 -14.09 -3.02 7.41
CA GLU A 86 -14.95 -3.40 6.27
C GLU A 86 -16.34 -2.73 6.33
#